data_AF-A0A7J3J9J6-F1
#
_entry.id   AF-A0A7J3J9J6-F1
#
_cell.length_a   1.000
_cell.length_b   1.000
_cell.length_c   1.000
_cell.angle_alpha   90.00
_cell.angle_beta   90.00
_cell.angle_gamma   90.00
#
_symmetry.space_group_name_H-M   'P 1'
#
loop_
_entity.id
_entity.type
_entity.pdbx_description
1 polymer ?
#
loop_
_entity_poly.entity_id
_entity_poly.type
_entity_poly.pdbx_seq_one_letter_code
_entity_poly.pdbx_strand_id
1 'polypeptide(L)' 'MYNMRSRKVKISVSLDASLVSWIDKKVDDFTFQNRSDGLEKAIYKLKTETENLEKLEKNTAAQRIFSK' A
#
# COMPACT_ATOMS: atom_id res chain seq x y z
N MET A 1 22.86 18.25 -5.81
CA MET A 1 21.93 17.12 -5.95
C MET A 1 20.76 17.34 -4.99
N TYR A 2 19.61 17.81 -5.49
CA TYR A 2 18.42 17.97 -4.64
C TYR A 2 17.82 16.60 -4.38
N ASN A 3 17.90 16.16 -3.12
CA ASN A 3 17.29 14.91 -2.66
C ASN A 3 15.77 15.15 -2.60
N MET A 4 15.03 14.73 -3.63
CA MET A 4 13.55 14.69 -3.61
C MET A 4 13.10 13.59 -2.64
N ARG A 5 13.36 13.78 -1.34
CA ARG A 5 12.67 13.03 -0.30
C ARG A 5 11.19 13.40 -0.47
N SER A 6 10.38 12.42 -0.83
CA SER A 6 8.93 12.57 -0.88
C SER A 6 8.47 13.25 0.40
N ARG A 7 7.69 14.33 0.27
CA ARG A 7 7.18 15.06 1.44
C ARG A 7 6.31 14.11 2.26
N LYS A 8 6.78 13.73 3.45
CA LYS A 8 5.98 12.94 4.40
C LYS A 8 4.92 13.83 5.03
N VAL A 9 3.68 13.33 5.12
CA VAL A 9 2.55 14.03 5.71
C VAL A 9 2.09 13.27 6.96
N LYS A 10 1.93 13.98 8.08
CA LYS A 10 1.37 13.41 9.31
C LYS A 10 -0.15 13.43 9.22
N ILE A 11 -0.76 12.29 9.49
CA ILE A 11 -2.22 12.13 9.55
C ILE A 11 -2.62 11.54 10.91
N SER A 12 -3.88 11.75 11.29
CA SER A 12 -4.53 11.04 12.39
C SER A 12 -5.63 10.17 11.80
N VAL A 13 -5.71 8.90 12.21
CA VAL A 13 -6.67 7.93 11.67
C VAL A 13 -7.29 7.12 12.81
N SER A 14 -8.55 6.73 12.63
CA SER A 14 -9.23 5.76 13.50
C SER A 14 -9.17 4.39 12.83
N LEU A 15 -8.71 3.38 13.56
CA LEU A 15 -8.53 2.01 13.08
C LEU A 15 -9.09 1.03 14.11
N ASP A 16 -9.46 -0.16 13.65
CA ASP A 16 -9.83 -1.26 14.54
C ASP A 16 -8.69 -1.61 15.50
N ALA A 17 -9.03 -1.81 16.77
CA ALA A 17 -8.04 -2.10 17.82
C ALA A 17 -7.24 -3.38 17.56
N SER A 18 -7.85 -4.39 16.92
CA SER A 18 -7.17 -5.64 16.56
C SER A 18 -6.11 -5.41 15.48
N LEU A 19 -6.36 -4.52 14.52
CA LEU A 19 -5.39 -4.14 13.50
C LEU A 19 -4.21 -3.37 14.11
N VAL A 20 -4.50 -2.42 15.00
CA VAL A 20 -3.44 -1.69 15.73
C VAL A 20 -2.57 -2.67 16.51
N SER A 21 -3.20 -3.61 17.24
CA SER A 21 -2.50 -4.64 18.00
C SER A 21 -1.65 -5.55 17.12
N TRP A 22 -2.10 -5.87 15.91
CA TRP A 22 -1.31 -6.64 14.95
C TRP A 22 -0.08 -5.84 14.46
N ILE A 23 -0.24 -4.55 14.16
CA ILE A 23 0.88 -3.68 13.75
C ILE A 23 1.91 -3.58 14.89
N ASP A 24 1.46 -3.42 16.14
CA ASP A 24 2.34 -3.34 17.31
C ASP A 24 3.23 -4.57 17.44
N LYS A 25 2.65 -5.77 17.33
CA LYS A 25 3.43 -7.02 17.33
C LYS A 25 4.50 -7.03 16.23
N LYS A 26 4.21 -6.46 15.06
CA LYS A 26 5.19 -6.37 13.96
C LYS A 26 6.28 -5.34 14.19
N VAL A 27 6.01 -4.30 14.99
CA VAL A 27 7.05 -3.39 15.46
C VAL A 27 7.92 -4.10 16.50
N ASP A 28 7.32 -4.82 17.44
CA ASP A 28 8.02 -5.58 18.48
C ASP A 28 8.93 -6.68 17.88
N ASP A 29 8.45 -7.38 16.85
CA ASP A 29 9.22 -8.39 16.10
C ASP A 29 10.28 -7.79 15.14
N PHE A 30 10.52 -6.47 15.19
CA PHE A 30 11.44 -5.72 14.30
C PHE A 30 11.11 -5.86 12.79
N THR A 31 9.90 -6.28 12.44
CA THR A 31 9.43 -6.31 11.04
C THR A 31 9.18 -4.90 10.51
N PHE A 32 8.66 -4.02 11.37
CA PHE A 32 8.45 -2.60 11.08
C PHE A 32 9.28 -1.72 12.01
N GLN A 33 9.77 -0.60 11.50
CA GLN A 33 10.52 0.37 12.33
C GLN A 33 9.61 1.10 13.32
N ASN A 34 8.34 1.29 12.95
CA ASN A 34 7.29 1.91 13.76
C ASN A 34 5.93 1.70 13.07
N ARG A 35 4.83 2.12 13.71
CA ARG A 35 3.47 2.02 13.13
C ARG A 35 3.33 2.70 11.76
N SER A 36 3.96 3.87 11.58
CA SER A 36 3.88 4.60 10.31
C SER A 36 4.59 3.86 9.17
N ASP A 37 5.74 3.23 9.43
CA ASP A 37 6.43 2.36 8.47
C ASP A 37 5.56 1.15 8.08
N GLY A 38 4.92 0.50 9.07
CA GLY A 38 4.00 -0.60 8.82
C GLY A 38 2.80 -0.21 7.96
N LEU A 39 2.18 0.93 8.26
CA LEU A 39 1.06 1.47 7.48
C LEU A 39 1.50 1.89 6.06
N GLU A 40 2.66 2.54 5.92
CA GLU A 40 3.21 2.96 4.62
C GLU A 40 3.45 1.75 3.71
N LYS A 41 4.05 0.67 4.25
CA LYS A 41 4.26 -0.60 3.52
C LYS A 41 2.94 -1.28 3.14
N ALA A 42 1.96 -1.32 4.05
CA ALA A 42 0.66 -1.92 3.79
C ALA A 42 -0.10 -1.17 2.67
N ILE A 43 -0.14 0.16 2.73
CA ILE A 43 -0.78 1.01 1.72
C ILE A 43 -0.06 0.89 0.38
N TYR A 44 1.27 0.86 0.38
CA TYR A 44 2.05 0.70 -0.86
C TYR A 44 1.73 -0.64 -1.55
N LYS A 45 1.71 -1.72 -0.78
CA LYS A 45 1.35 -3.05 -1.30
C LYS A 45 -0.05 -3.05 -1.91
N LEU A 46 -1.04 -2.52 -1.18
CA LEU A 46 -2.42 -2.41 -1.65
C LEU A 46 -2.51 -1.59 -2.94
N LYS A 47 -1.84 -0.43 -3.00
CA LYS A 47 -1.81 0.42 -4.20
C LYS A 47 -1.28 -0.35 -5.42
N THR A 48 -0.17 -1.06 -5.27
CA THR A 48 0.43 -1.84 -6.37
C THR A 48 -0.48 -2.97 -6.83
N GLU A 49 -1.12 -3.68 -5.90
CA GLU A 49 -2.07 -4.75 -6.23
C GLU A 49 -3.28 -4.21 -7.02
N THR A 50 -3.87 -3.10 -6.55
CA THR A 50 -4.99 -2.44 -7.24
C THR A 50 -4.61 -1.98 -8.65
N GLU A 51 -3.47 -1.30 -8.80
CA GLU A 51 -3.00 -0.82 -10.11
C GLU A 51 -2.71 -1.97 -11.08
N ASN A 52 -2.25 -3.11 -10.59
CA ASN A 52 -2.01 -4.29 -11.42
C ASN A 52 -3.33 -4.93 -11.88
N LEU A 53 -4.33 -5.02 -10.99
CA LEU A 53 -5.66 -5.52 -11.33
C LEU A 53 -6.31 -4.65 -12.42
N GLU A 54 -6.26 -3.33 -12.28
CA GLU A 54 -6.80 -2.40 -13.28
C GLU A 54 -6.12 -2.55 -14.65
N LYS A 55 -4.80 -2.81 -14.69
CA LYS A 55 -4.06 -3.05 -15.94
C LYS A 55 -4.48 -4.36 -16.60
N LEU A 56 -4.68 -5.42 -15.81
CA LEU A 56 -5.15 -6.71 -16.30
C LEU A 56 -6.54 -6.57 -16.93
N GLU A 57 -7.47 -5.88 -16.27
CA GLU A 57 -8.81 -5.64 -16.81
C GLU A 57 -8.79 -4.88 -18.13
N LYS A 58 -7.96 -3.83 -18.24
CA LYS A 58 -7.80 -3.05 -19.48
C LYS A 58 -7.21 -3.89 -20.61
N ASN A 59 -6.23 -4.74 -20.32
CA ASN A 59 -5.63 -5.63 -21.31
C ASN A 59 -6.61 -6.71 -21.80
N THR A 60 -7.40 -7.30 -20.90
CA THR A 60 -8.45 -8.26 -21.28
C THR A 60 -9.56 -7.60 -22.09
N ALA A 61 -9.97 -6.38 -21.73
CA ALA A 61 -10.94 -5.61 -22.51
C ALA A 61 -10.44 -5.30 -23.92
N ALA A 62 -9.17 -4.87 -24.06
CA ALA A 62 -8.56 -4.60 -25.35
C ALA A 62 -8.49 -5.86 -26.23
N GLN A 63 -8.09 -7.02 -25.69
CA GLN A 63 -8.01 -8.27 -26.45
C GLN A 63 -9.38 -8.75 -26.96
N ARG A 64 -10.46 -8.55 -26.18
CA ARG A 64 -11.82 -8.92 -26.60
C ARG A 64 -12.34 -8.05 -27.76
N ILE A 65 -11.89 -6.81 -27.86
CA ILE A 65 -12.26 -5.90 -28.96
C ILE A 65 -11.52 -6.28 -30.24
N PHE A 66 -10.25 -6.68 -30.16
CA PHE A 66 -9.43 -7.05 -31.32
C PHE A 66 -9.66 -8.50 -31.82
N SER A 67 -10.32 -9.35 -31.04
CA SER A 67 -10.62 -10.75 -31.41
C SER A 67 -12.00 -10.93 -32.09
N LYS A 68 -12.65 -9.83 -32.48
CA LYS A 68 -13.97 -9.83 -33.12
C LYS A 68 -13.87 -9.16 -34.49
#